data_AF-A0A923MYF6-F1
#
_entry.id   AF-A0A923MYF6-F1
#
_cell.length_a   1.000
_cell.length_b   1.000
_cell.length_c   1.000
_cell.angle_alpha   90.00
_cell.angle_beta   90.00
_cell.angle_gamma   90.00
#
_symmetry.space_group_name_H-M   'P 1'
#
loop_
_entity.id
_entity.type
_entity.pdbx_description
1 polymer ?
#
loop_
_entity_poly.entity_id
_entity_poly.type
_entity_poly.pdbx_seq_one_letter_code
_entity_poly.pdbx_strand_id
1 'polypeptide(L)'
;MKNFFGTVTENVIEGATIVTEAIKDNSAKAYVASAEIVEDANDKIHTYSDKILLQKEIKNMESRQVQLMNEFGAITIEHYVNSDSLHKAFLTTKAVSTIVEEYKENKSKIVLIEKKLKKISN
;
A
#
# COMPACT_ATOMS: atom_id res chain seq x y z
N MET A 1 -13.11 -18.69 -10.86
CA MET A 1 -13.64 -17.42 -10.29
C MET A 1 -15.01 -17.59 -9.59
N LYS A 2 -15.33 -18.76 -9.03
CA LYS A 2 -16.62 -19.02 -8.34
C LYS A 2 -16.52 -19.27 -6.83
N ASN A 3 -15.30 -19.39 -6.27
CA ASN A 3 -15.11 -19.82 -4.88
C ASN A 3 -14.68 -18.70 -3.92
N PHE A 4 -14.64 -17.43 -4.36
CA PHE A 4 -14.23 -16.31 -3.50
C PHE A 4 -15.42 -15.57 -2.90
N PHE A 5 -16.55 -15.53 -3.62
CA PHE A 5 -17.77 -14.89 -3.12
C PHE A 5 -18.48 -15.73 -2.07
N GLY A 6 -18.49 -17.07 -2.19
CA GLY A 6 -19.13 -17.97 -1.24
C GLY A 6 -18.58 -17.84 0.19
N THR A 7 -17.25 -17.84 0.33
CA THR A 7 -16.58 -17.78 1.65
C THR A 7 -16.69 -16.41 2.33
N VAL A 8 -16.86 -15.32 1.55
CA VAL A 8 -17.08 -13.98 2.11
C VAL A 8 -18.54 -13.82 2.55
N THR A 9 -19.51 -14.37 1.81
CA THR A 9 -20.93 -14.31 2.21
C THR A 9 -21.25 -15.21 3.40
N GLU A 10 -20.65 -16.38 3.51
CA GLU A 10 -20.97 -17.35 4.58
C GLU A 10 -20.47 -16.87 5.95
N ASN A 11 -19.26 -16.27 6.01
CA ASN A 11 -18.72 -15.66 7.24
C ASN A 11 -19.47 -14.39 7.68
N VAL A 12 -20.05 -13.64 6.73
CA VAL A 12 -20.88 -12.45 7.04
C VAL A 12 -22.25 -12.85 7.58
N ILE A 13 -22.81 -13.98 7.10
CA ILE A 13 -24.11 -14.48 7.54
C ILE A 13 -24.02 -15.11 8.94
N GLU A 14 -22.97 -15.87 9.25
CA GLU A 14 -22.75 -16.38 10.62
C GLU A 14 -22.54 -15.25 11.63
N GLY A 15 -21.79 -14.21 11.26
CA GLY A 15 -21.64 -12.99 12.08
C GLY A 15 -22.96 -12.25 12.30
N ALA A 16 -23.81 -12.15 11.27
CA ALA A 16 -25.13 -11.52 11.38
C ALA A 16 -26.08 -12.30 12.30
N THR A 17 -25.97 -13.63 12.36
CA THR A 17 -26.85 -14.49 13.15
C THR A 17 -26.56 -14.37 14.65
N ILE A 18 -25.27 -14.33 15.03
CA ILE A 18 -24.81 -14.11 16.42
C ILE A 18 -25.25 -12.74 16.94
N VAL A 19 -25.20 -11.71 16.08
CA VAL A 19 -25.64 -10.35 16.43
C VAL A 19 -27.16 -10.29 16.62
N THR A 20 -27.93 -11.08 15.86
CA THR A 20 -29.40 -11.05 15.94
C THR A 20 -29.95 -11.72 17.21
N GLU A 21 -29.29 -12.78 17.72
CA GLU A 21 -29.70 -13.45 18.96
C GLU A 21 -29.36 -12.63 20.21
N ALA A 22 -28.26 -11.87 20.22
CA ALA A 22 -27.87 -11.03 21.35
C ALA A 22 -28.76 -9.78 21.55
N ILE A 23 -29.44 -9.33 20.48
CA ILE A 23 -30.30 -8.14 20.49
C ILE A 23 -31.65 -8.38 21.19
N LYS A 24 -32.09 -9.63 21.32
CA LYS A 24 -33.47 -9.94 21.74
C LYS A 24 -33.77 -9.68 23.23
N ASP A 25 -32.76 -9.60 24.10
CA ASP A 25 -32.99 -9.64 25.56
C ASP A 25 -32.51 -8.43 26.39
N ASN A 26 -31.96 -7.34 25.82
CA ASN A 26 -31.64 -6.14 26.64
C ASN A 26 -31.40 -4.86 25.82
N SER A 27 -32.48 -4.23 25.37
CA SER A 27 -32.50 -3.27 24.25
C SER A 27 -31.80 -1.91 24.44
N ALA A 28 -31.40 -1.51 25.65
CA ALA A 28 -30.69 -0.23 25.85
C ALA A 28 -29.17 -0.41 25.99
N LYS A 29 -28.73 -1.40 26.78
CA LYS A 29 -27.30 -1.71 26.97
C LYS A 29 -26.72 -2.45 25.76
N ALA A 30 -27.51 -3.31 25.11
CA ALA A 30 -27.10 -3.98 23.88
C ALA A 30 -26.97 -2.97 22.73
N TYR A 31 -27.81 -1.94 22.64
CA TYR A 31 -27.73 -0.95 21.55
C TYR A 31 -26.50 -0.05 21.68
N VAL A 32 -26.15 0.37 22.90
CA VAL A 32 -24.91 1.13 23.16
C VAL A 32 -23.67 0.26 22.95
N ALA A 33 -23.67 -0.98 23.47
CA ALA A 33 -22.60 -1.92 23.21
C ALA A 33 -22.48 -2.29 21.72
N SER A 34 -23.61 -2.39 21.00
CA SER A 34 -23.63 -2.65 19.56
C SER A 34 -23.14 -1.44 18.77
N ALA A 35 -23.47 -0.23 19.19
CA ALA A 35 -22.96 1.00 18.56
C ALA A 35 -21.45 1.13 18.78
N GLU A 36 -20.96 0.88 19.99
CA GLU A 36 -19.52 0.85 20.30
C GLU A 36 -18.80 -0.27 19.53
N ILE A 37 -19.39 -1.46 19.41
CA ILE A 37 -18.83 -2.56 18.61
C ILE A 37 -18.82 -2.22 17.11
N VAL A 38 -19.85 -1.56 16.59
CA VAL A 38 -19.93 -1.13 15.19
C VAL A 38 -18.95 0.00 14.92
N GLU A 39 -18.76 0.94 15.85
CA GLU A 39 -17.78 2.01 15.77
C GLU A 39 -16.35 1.45 15.81
N ASP A 40 -16.05 0.55 16.76
CA ASP A 40 -14.78 -0.18 16.83
C ASP A 40 -14.51 -1.01 15.57
N ALA A 41 -15.54 -1.65 15.00
CA ALA A 41 -15.43 -2.40 13.76
C ALA A 41 -15.19 -1.47 12.58
N ASN A 42 -15.85 -0.33 12.53
CA ASN A 42 -15.67 0.68 11.50
C ASN A 42 -14.25 1.26 11.52
N ASP A 43 -13.72 1.60 12.69
CA ASP A 43 -12.35 2.09 12.85
C ASP A 43 -11.31 1.04 12.45
N LYS A 44 -11.53 -0.24 12.77
CA LYS A 44 -10.69 -1.35 12.33
C LYS A 44 -10.74 -1.54 10.81
N ILE A 45 -11.92 -1.41 10.19
CA ILE A 45 -12.09 -1.48 8.73
C ILE A 45 -11.36 -0.33 8.04
N HIS A 46 -11.49 0.91 8.55
CA HIS A 46 -10.77 2.07 8.02
C HIS A 46 -9.25 1.89 8.12
N THR A 47 -8.76 1.47 9.29
CA THR A 47 -7.34 1.18 9.53
C THR A 47 -6.81 0.11 8.57
N TYR A 48 -7.59 -0.95 8.33
CA TYR A 48 -7.23 -2.01 7.39
C TYR A 48 -7.22 -1.51 5.94
N SER A 49 -8.21 -0.72 5.54
CA SER A 49 -8.28 -0.09 4.21
C SER A 49 -7.07 0.81 3.96
N ASP A 50 -6.71 1.66 4.92
CA ASP A 50 -5.55 2.55 4.83
C ASP A 50 -4.25 1.74 4.70
N LYS A 51 -4.11 0.65 5.45
CA LYS A 51 -2.97 -0.26 5.36
C LYS A 51 -2.82 -0.83 3.94
N ILE A 52 -3.91 -1.29 3.33
CA ILE A 52 -3.90 -1.84 1.96
C ILE A 52 -3.49 -0.75 0.95
N LEU A 53 -4.03 0.46 1.08
CA LEU A 53 -3.71 1.56 0.17
C LEU A 53 -2.23 1.91 0.22
N LEU A 54 -1.67 2.05 1.43
CA LEU A 54 -0.24 2.34 1.63
C LEU A 54 0.66 1.20 1.12
N GLN A 55 0.28 -0.06 1.31
CA GLN A 55 1.02 -1.20 0.78
C GLN A 55 1.00 -1.24 -0.76
N LYS A 56 -0.15 -0.92 -1.37
CA LYS A 56 -0.26 -0.82 -2.83
C LYS A 56 0.60 0.32 -3.37
N GLU A 57 0.64 1.45 -2.68
CA GLU A 57 1.48 2.58 -3.03
C GLU A 57 2.97 2.22 -3.01
N ILE A 58 3.45 1.54 -1.96
CA ILE A 58 4.83 1.01 -1.89
C ILE A 58 5.11 0.12 -3.10
N LYS A 59 4.25 -0.88 -3.37
CA LYS A 59 4.45 -1.82 -4.48
C LYS A 59 4.54 -1.10 -5.84
N ASN A 60 3.72 -0.07 -6.05
CA ASN A 60 3.77 0.74 -7.26
C ASN A 60 5.10 1.51 -7.37
N MET A 61 5.55 2.12 -6.27
CA MET A 61 6.84 2.82 -6.23
C MET A 61 8.01 1.86 -6.47
N GLU A 62 8.01 0.68 -5.84
CA GLU A 62 9.03 -0.36 -6.08
C GLU A 62 9.06 -0.82 -7.53
N SER A 63 7.89 -1.05 -8.14
CA SER A 63 7.81 -1.36 -9.56
C SER A 63 8.37 -0.23 -10.43
N ARG A 64 8.12 1.03 -10.07
CA ARG A 64 8.69 2.19 -10.77
C ARG A 64 10.21 2.28 -10.57
N GLN A 65 10.74 1.94 -9.39
CA GLN A 65 12.18 1.89 -9.15
C GLN A 65 12.88 0.91 -10.09
N VAL A 66 12.30 -0.28 -10.29
CA VAL A 66 12.84 -1.27 -11.24
C VAL A 66 12.85 -0.71 -12.67
N GLN A 67 11.80 -0.01 -13.08
CA GLN A 67 11.76 0.65 -14.40
C GLN A 67 12.83 1.73 -14.53
N LEU A 68 12.98 2.60 -13.53
CA LEU A 68 14.00 3.66 -13.50
C LEU A 68 15.42 3.08 -13.58
N MET A 69 15.69 1.97 -12.89
CA MET A 69 16.98 1.27 -12.98
C MET A 69 17.25 0.73 -14.39
N ASN A 70 16.23 0.18 -15.05
CA ASN A 70 16.35 -0.29 -16.43
C ASN A 70 16.56 0.86 -17.41
N GLU A 71 15.82 1.97 -17.25
CA GLU A 71 15.98 3.20 -18.04
C GLU A 71 17.40 3.77 -17.89
N PHE A 72 17.88 3.90 -16.65
CA PHE A 72 19.26 4.33 -16.37
C PHE A 72 20.29 3.39 -16.99
N GLY A 73 20.11 2.07 -16.82
CA GLY A 73 20.97 1.05 -17.39
C GLY A 73 21.06 1.14 -18.91
N ALA A 74 19.92 1.30 -19.59
CA ALA A 74 19.87 1.43 -21.05
C ALA A 74 20.67 2.65 -21.53
N ILE A 75 20.42 3.83 -20.96
CA ILE A 75 21.08 5.08 -21.36
C ILE A 75 22.60 5.02 -21.07
N THR A 76 22.99 4.44 -19.93
CA THR A 76 24.40 4.34 -19.53
C THR A 76 25.18 3.35 -20.39
N ILE A 77 24.60 2.19 -20.70
CA ILE A 77 25.22 1.20 -21.61
C ILE A 77 25.36 1.79 -23.02
N GLU A 78 24.30 2.40 -23.55
CA GLU A 78 24.35 3.03 -24.88
C GLU A 78 25.43 4.11 -24.94
N HIS A 79 25.53 4.97 -23.93
CA HIS A 79 26.58 5.97 -23.88
C HIS A 79 27.97 5.34 -23.82
N TYR A 80 28.17 4.34 -22.96
CA TYR A 80 29.45 3.68 -22.79
C TYR A 80 29.90 2.97 -24.06
N VAL A 81 29.00 2.30 -24.78
CA VAL A 81 29.30 1.66 -26.07
C VAL A 81 29.77 2.69 -27.12
N ASN A 82 29.22 3.90 -27.09
CA ASN A 82 29.53 4.95 -28.06
C ASN A 82 30.78 5.78 -27.72
N SER A 83 31.10 5.93 -26.43
CA SER A 83 32.14 6.85 -25.96
C SER A 83 33.28 6.17 -25.18
N ASP A 84 33.18 4.86 -24.95
CA ASP A 84 34.08 4.03 -24.13
C ASP A 84 34.34 4.59 -22.73
N SER A 85 33.43 5.43 -22.21
CA SER A 85 33.57 6.07 -20.91
C SER A 85 32.24 6.52 -20.31
N LEU A 86 32.18 6.67 -18.99
CA LEU A 86 31.05 7.28 -18.26
C LEU A 86 31.56 8.50 -17.49
N HIS A 87 31.83 9.58 -18.22
CA HIS A 87 32.36 10.80 -17.64
C HIS A 87 31.28 11.59 -16.89
N LYS A 88 31.71 12.43 -15.94
CA LYS A 88 30.81 13.15 -15.03
C LYS A 88 29.77 14.01 -15.77
N ALA A 89 30.14 14.65 -16.88
CA ALA A 89 29.22 15.51 -17.63
C ALA A 89 27.99 14.73 -18.14
N PHE A 90 28.19 13.49 -18.62
CA PHE A 90 27.11 12.60 -19.01
C PHE A 90 26.18 12.26 -17.83
N LEU A 91 26.74 11.93 -16.66
CA LEU A 91 25.94 11.61 -15.46
C LEU A 91 25.16 12.81 -14.91
N THR A 92 25.54 14.03 -15.30
CA THR A 92 24.82 15.27 -14.95
C THR A 92 23.89 15.75 -16.07
N THR A 93 23.74 14.99 -17.15
CA THR A 93 22.75 15.33 -18.19
C THR A 93 21.34 15.26 -17.60
N LYS A 94 20.44 16.08 -18.15
CA LYS A 94 19.05 16.16 -17.70
C LYS A 94 18.36 14.79 -17.69
N ALA A 95 18.60 13.96 -18.71
CA ALA A 95 18.02 12.63 -18.79
C ALA A 95 18.43 11.74 -17.61
N VAL A 96 19.72 11.72 -17.29
CA VAL A 96 20.24 10.93 -16.17
C VAL A 96 19.83 11.53 -14.82
N SER A 97 19.92 12.86 -14.67
CA SER A 97 19.59 13.53 -13.42
C SER A 97 18.12 13.35 -13.03
N THR A 98 17.20 13.47 -13.98
CA THR A 98 15.77 13.26 -13.73
C THR A 98 15.47 11.84 -13.23
N ILE A 99 16.08 10.81 -13.83
CA ILE A 99 15.91 9.42 -13.38
C ILE A 99 16.43 9.25 -11.95
N VAL A 100 17.61 9.79 -11.65
CA VAL A 100 18.24 9.69 -10.33
C VAL A 100 17.45 10.45 -9.26
N GLU A 101 16.91 11.61 -9.60
CA GLU A 101 16.07 12.42 -8.69
C GLU A 101 14.76 11.69 -8.37
N GLU A 102 14.05 11.19 -9.39
CA GLU A 102 12.83 10.40 -9.19
C GLU A 102 13.10 9.15 -8.33
N TYR A 103 14.21 8.45 -8.58
CA TYR A 103 14.62 7.29 -7.79
C TYR A 103 14.82 7.65 -6.31
N LYS A 104 15.50 8.77 -6.02
CA LYS A 104 15.74 9.25 -4.65
C LYS A 104 14.46 9.66 -3.95
N GLU A 105 13.56 10.34 -4.65
CA GLU A 105 12.27 10.74 -4.12
C GLU A 105 11.42 9.52 -3.76
N ASN A 106 11.30 8.55 -4.67
CA ASN A 106 10.54 7.33 -4.44
C ASN A 106 11.10 6.55 -3.25
N LYS A 107 12.43 6.42 -3.14
CA LYS A 107 13.08 5.76 -1.98
C LYS A 107 12.74 6.46 -0.67
N SER A 108 12.74 7.80 -0.66
CA SER A 108 12.40 8.59 0.53
C SER A 108 10.92 8.44 0.91
N LYS A 109 10.01 8.45 -0.08
CA LYS A 109 8.57 8.25 0.12
C LYS A 109 8.26 6.86 0.68
N ILE A 110 8.89 5.81 0.15
CA ILE A 110 8.73 4.43 0.66
C ILE A 110 9.07 4.38 2.15
N VAL A 111 10.23 4.91 2.57
CA VAL A 111 10.63 4.93 3.99
C VAL A 111 9.62 5.67 4.88
N LEU A 112 9.02 6.75 4.39
CA LEU A 112 7.99 7.48 5.12
C LEU A 112 6.69 6.67 5.24
N ILE A 113 6.29 5.96 4.18
CA ILE A 113 5.10 5.09 4.19
C ILE A 113 5.31 3.89 5.12
N GLU A 114 6.48 3.25 5.08
CA GLU A 114 6.82 2.15 6.00
C GLU A 114 6.75 2.58 7.47
N LYS A 115 7.23 3.79 7.79
CA LYS A 115 7.08 4.38 9.13
C LYS A 115 5.62 4.58 9.52
N LYS A 116 4.76 5.01 8.58
CA LYS A 116 3.30 5.14 8.82
C LYS A 116 2.66 3.77 9.05
N LEU A 117 2.97 2.77 8.22
CA LEU A 117 2.49 1.40 8.35
C LEU A 117 2.87 0.77 9.68
N LYS A 118 4.09 1.05 10.17
CA LYS A 118 4.53 0.60 11.50
C LYS A 118 3.74 1.22 12.65
N LYS A 119 3.35 2.49 12.52
CA LYS A 119 2.47 3.17 13.51
C LYS A 119 1.05 2.62 13.49
N ILE A 120 0.54 2.24 12.32
CA ILE A 120 -0.80 1.65 12.16
C ILE A 120 -0.86 0.20 12.67
N SER A 121 0.27 -0.51 12.67
CA SER A 121 0.34 -1.92 13.09
C SER A 121 0.69 -2.10 14.57
N ASN A 122 0.95 -1.01 15.31
CA ASN A 122 1.18 -0.97 16.75
C ASN A 122 -0.07 -0.44 17.45
#